data_AF-A0A496KW21-F1
#
_entry.id   AF-A0A496KW21-F1
#
_cell.length_a   1.000
_cell.length_b   1.000
_cell.length_c   1.000
_cell.angle_alpha   90.00
_cell.angle_beta   90.00
_cell.angle_gamma   90.00
#
_symmetry.space_group_name_H-M   'P 1'
#
loop_
_entity.id
_entity.type
_entity.pdbx_description
1 polymer ?
#
loop_
_entity_poly.entity_id
_entity_poly.type
_entity_poly.pdbx_seq_one_letter_code
_entity_poly.pdbx_strand_id
1 'polypeptide(L)'
;FAAVAGFRLGTCRPVRWINPATLTIEPITLHPLTIMDGSLNNSNYMNLNYEQALEYSRKLIEEVRRHRGELVLLWHNTSVCRYQNGYQRTLYSDLIRFLTLING
;
A
#
# COMPACT_ATOMS: atom_id res chain seq x y z
N PHE A 1 13.48 1.26 -1.09
CA PHE A 1 13.18 0.78 0.28
C PHE A 1 11.90 -0.06 0.24
N ALA A 2 11.98 -1.38 0.51
CA ALA A 2 10.86 -2.32 0.37
C ALA A 2 10.37 -2.97 1.68
N ALA A 3 11.07 -2.69 2.79
CA ALA A 3 10.94 -3.46 4.03
C ALA A 3 9.66 -3.21 4.82
N VAL A 4 9.02 -2.04 4.66
CA VAL A 4 7.84 -1.66 5.45
C VAL A 4 6.76 -1.07 4.54
N ALA A 5 5.50 -1.42 4.80
CA ALA A 5 4.34 -0.79 4.15
C ALA A 5 4.00 0.56 4.82
N GLY A 6 3.35 1.46 4.09
CA GLY A 6 3.00 2.81 4.57
C GLY A 6 3.57 3.91 3.69
N PHE A 7 3.83 5.08 4.28
CA PHE A 7 4.13 6.33 3.55
C PHE A 7 5.58 6.40 3.08
N ARG A 8 5.96 5.61 2.06
CA ARG A 8 7.34 5.56 1.53
C ARG A 8 7.83 6.89 0.97
N LEU A 9 6.91 7.68 0.42
CA LEU A 9 7.17 9.02 -0.06
C LEU A 9 7.09 10.08 1.06
N GLY A 10 6.88 9.65 2.32
CA GLY A 10 6.64 10.53 3.47
C GLY A 10 5.26 11.20 3.47
N THR A 11 4.39 10.86 2.51
CA THR A 11 3.09 11.49 2.30
C THR A 11 2.07 10.49 1.76
N CYS A 12 0.79 10.78 1.95
CA CYS A 12 -0.34 10.14 1.27
C CYS A 12 -0.92 10.98 0.14
N ARG A 13 -0.28 12.10 -0.21
CA ARG A 13 -0.72 12.96 -1.32
C ARG A 13 0.26 12.88 -2.49
N PRO A 14 -0.23 12.92 -3.73
CA PRO A 14 0.64 13.07 -4.89
C PRO A 14 1.49 14.34 -4.78
N VAL A 15 2.75 14.24 -5.17
CA VAL A 15 3.69 15.37 -5.17
C VAL A 15 4.40 15.47 -6.51
N ARG A 16 4.92 16.64 -6.84
CA ARG A 16 5.70 16.84 -8.06
C ARG A 16 7.13 16.37 -7.85
N TRP A 17 7.67 15.67 -8.84
CA TRP A 17 9.08 15.27 -8.84
C TRP A 17 9.96 16.52 -8.95
N ILE A 18 10.99 16.57 -8.10
CA ILE A 18 12.09 17.52 -8.20
C ILE A 18 13.27 16.74 -8.75
N ASN A 19 13.80 17.19 -9.89
CA ASN A 19 15.00 16.59 -10.45
C ASN A 19 16.20 16.92 -9.55
N PRO A 20 16.90 15.92 -8.96
CA PRO A 20 17.97 16.18 -8.01
C PRO A 20 19.22 16.79 -8.65
N ALA A 21 19.42 16.63 -9.97
CA ALA A 21 20.56 17.19 -10.67
C ALA A 21 20.37 18.68 -11.01
N THR A 22 19.14 19.09 -11.33
CA THR A 22 18.83 20.47 -11.76
C THR A 22 18.10 21.29 -10.70
N LEU A 23 17.57 20.63 -9.65
CA LEU A 23 16.72 21.19 -8.61
C LEU A 23 15.43 21.84 -9.14
N THR A 24 14.96 21.43 -10.32
CA THR A 24 13.75 21.95 -10.95
C THR A 24 12.57 21.01 -10.80
N ILE A 25 11.36 21.57 -10.71
CA ILE A 25 10.11 20.81 -10.74
C ILE A 25 9.81 20.39 -12.17
N GLU A 26 9.63 19.09 -12.39
CA GLU A 26 9.28 18.53 -13.71
C GLU A 26 7.77 18.24 -13.81
N PRO A 27 7.21 18.10 -15.03
CA PRO A 27 5.83 17.66 -15.29
C PRO A 27 5.57 16.18 -14.94
N ILE A 28 6.23 15.66 -13.91
CA ILE A 28 6.07 14.31 -13.39
C ILE A 28 5.42 14.38 -12.01
N THR A 29 4.36 13.59 -11.82
CA THR A 29 3.66 13.43 -10.54
C THR A 29 4.01 12.09 -9.93
N LEU A 30 4.40 12.10 -8.66
CA LEU A 30 4.71 10.91 -7.87
C LEU A 30 3.50 10.56 -7.01
N HIS A 31 2.97 9.37 -7.21
CA HIS A 31 1.87 8.81 -6.44
C HIS A 31 2.44 7.93 -5.30
N PRO A 32 2.02 8.14 -4.03
CA PRO A 32 2.60 7.41 -2.90
C PRO A 32 2.07 5.98 -2.82
N LEU A 33 2.96 4.99 -2.94
CA LEU A 33 2.62 3.58 -2.69
C LEU A 33 2.39 3.33 -1.19
N THR A 34 1.15 2.99 -0.80
CA THR A 34 0.77 2.77 0.60
C THR A 34 0.93 1.31 1.03
N ILE A 35 0.36 0.36 0.28
CA ILE A 35 0.38 -1.07 0.65
C ILE A 35 0.93 -1.88 -0.51
N MET A 36 1.88 -2.75 -0.19
CA MET A 36 2.38 -3.78 -1.10
C MET A 36 2.34 -5.12 -0.38
N ASP A 37 1.69 -6.11 -1.00
CA ASP A 37 1.56 -7.48 -0.50
C ASP A 37 2.90 -8.12 -0.09
N GLY A 38 3.93 -7.89 -0.90
CA GLY A 38 5.29 -8.37 -0.63
C GLY A 38 5.83 -7.84 0.70
N SER A 39 5.62 -6.56 1.01
CA SER A 39 6.10 -5.96 2.26
C SER A 39 5.43 -6.52 3.50
N LEU A 40 4.16 -6.90 3.40
CA LEU A 40 3.41 -7.46 4.51
C LEU A 40 3.86 -8.90 4.83
N ASN A 41 3.94 -9.76 3.81
CA ASN A 41 4.11 -11.20 4.00
C ASN A 41 5.58 -11.65 4.03
N ASN A 42 6.44 -11.07 3.19
CA ASN A 42 7.77 -11.64 2.97
C ASN A 42 8.60 -11.70 4.27
N SER A 43 9.25 -12.84 4.51
CA SER A 43 10.07 -13.07 5.70
C SER A 43 11.27 -12.13 5.82
N ASN A 44 11.73 -11.55 4.71
CA ASN A 44 12.78 -10.54 4.69
C ASN A 44 12.26 -9.12 5.02
N TYR A 45 10.95 -8.95 5.17
CA TYR A 45 10.28 -7.69 5.43
C TYR A 45 9.47 -7.79 6.73
N MET A 46 8.17 -7.48 6.72
CA MET A 46 7.38 -7.43 7.95
C MET A 46 6.96 -8.81 8.47
N ASN A 47 6.96 -9.84 7.62
CA ASN A 47 6.62 -11.23 7.97
C ASN A 47 5.31 -11.37 8.76
N LEU A 48 4.29 -10.58 8.41
CA LEU A 48 3.02 -10.56 9.10
C LEU A 48 2.18 -11.77 8.73
N ASN A 49 1.49 -12.34 9.71
CA ASN A 49 0.39 -13.25 9.45
C ASN A 49 -0.85 -12.48 8.94
N TYR A 50 -1.89 -13.23 8.55
CA TYR A 50 -3.11 -12.64 7.99
C TYR A 50 -3.76 -11.58 8.89
N GLU A 51 -3.99 -11.88 10.17
CA GLU A 51 -4.68 -10.97 11.10
C GLU A 51 -3.87 -9.69 11.31
N GLN A 52 -2.55 -9.82 11.47
CA GLN A 52 -1.64 -8.69 11.59
C GLN A 52 -1.64 -7.83 10.32
N ALA A 53 -1.60 -8.46 9.15
CA ALA A 53 -1.60 -7.77 7.87
C ALA A 53 -2.93 -7.03 7.61
N LEU A 54 -4.07 -7.64 7.97
CA LEU A 54 -5.39 -7.03 7.88
C LEU A 54 -5.51 -5.80 8.77
N GLU A 55 -5.18 -5.95 10.05
CA GLU A 55 -5.24 -4.85 11.02
C GLU A 55 -4.29 -3.70 10.64
N TYR A 56 -3.07 -4.02 10.23
CA TYR A 56 -2.10 -3.03 9.78
C TYR A 56 -2.58 -2.27 8.55
N SER A 57 -3.14 -3.00 7.57
CA SER A 57 -3.68 -2.41 6.35
C SER A 57 -4.87 -1.51 6.63
N ARG A 58 -5.79 -1.89 7.51
CA ARG A 58 -6.94 -1.06 7.92
C ARG A 58 -6.50 0.24 8.57
N LYS A 59 -5.49 0.19 9.46
CA LYS A 59 -4.90 1.40 10.04
C LYS A 59 -4.36 2.34 8.96
N LEU A 60 -3.56 1.83 8.03
CA LEU A 60 -3.03 2.65 6.94
C LEU A 60 -4.14 3.26 6.06
N ILE A 61 -5.18 2.49 5.73
CA ILE A 61 -6.34 2.99 4.97
C ILE A 61 -7.02 4.13 5.72
N GLU A 62 -7.25 3.97 7.02
CA GLU A 62 -7.90 4.97 7.86
C GLU A 62 -7.06 6.24 8.01
N GLU A 63 -5.72 6.10 8.13
CA GLU A 63 -4.79 7.24 8.11
C GLU A 63 -4.90 8.02 6.79
N VAL A 64 -4.84 7.32 5.65
CA VAL A 64 -4.99 7.95 4.32
C VAL A 64 -6.34 8.67 4.22
N ARG A 65 -7.43 8.02 4.66
CA ARG A 65 -8.79 8.59 4.68
C ARG A 65 -8.85 9.86 5.53
N ARG A 66 -8.33 9.82 6.77
CA ARG A 66 -8.32 10.96 7.70
C ARG A 66 -7.63 12.18 7.11
N HIS A 67 -6.55 11.97 6.36
CA HIS A 67 -5.79 13.03 5.72
C HIS A 67 -6.26 13.39 4.30
N ARG A 68 -7.35 12.76 3.83
CA ARG A 68 -7.90 12.92 2.47
C ARG A 68 -6.82 12.69 1.40
N GLY A 69 -6.02 11.64 1.62
CA GLY A 69 -4.94 11.24 0.71
C GLY A 69 -5.42 10.30 -0.39
N GLU A 70 -4.48 9.93 -1.24
CA GLU A 70 -4.60 8.89 -2.25
C GLU A 70 -4.15 7.54 -1.66
N LEU A 71 -4.99 6.53 -1.79
CA LEU A 71 -4.67 5.16 -1.40
C LEU A 71 -4.17 4.39 -2.62
N VAL A 72 -2.88 4.02 -2.62
CA VAL A 72 -2.31 3.19 -3.69
C VAL A 72 -1.96 1.80 -3.14
N LEU A 73 -2.50 0.77 -3.80
CA LEU A 73 -2.31 -0.64 -3.46
C LEU A 73 -1.57 -1.36 -4.59
N LEU A 74 -0.53 -2.13 -4.26
CA LEU A 74 0.22 -2.97 -5.19
C LEU A 74 0.09 -4.44 -4.79
N TRP A 75 -0.32 -5.27 -5.74
CA TRP A 75 -0.47 -6.71 -5.56
C TRP A 75 0.23 -7.44 -6.70
N HIS A 76 1.03 -8.46 -6.37
CA HIS A 76 1.67 -9.29 -7.38
C HIS A 76 0.71 -10.39 -7.85
N ASN A 77 0.57 -10.58 -9.16
CA ASN A 77 -0.30 -11.64 -9.71
C ASN A 77 0.01 -13.03 -9.15
N THR A 78 1.28 -13.31 -8.89
CA THR A 78 1.75 -14.59 -8.33
C THR A 78 1.32 -14.80 -6.88
N SER A 79 1.04 -13.73 -6.12
CA SER A 79 0.61 -13.84 -4.72
C SER A 79 -0.91 -13.99 -4.57
N VAL A 80 -1.69 -13.45 -5.52
CA VAL A 80 -3.16 -13.46 -5.49
C VAL A 80 -3.80 -14.52 -6.41
N CYS A 81 -2.98 -15.28 -7.15
CA CYS A 81 -3.47 -16.34 -8.03
C CYS A 81 -4.16 -17.46 -7.24
N ARG A 82 -5.08 -18.19 -7.89
CA ARG A 82 -5.93 -19.20 -7.24
C ARG A 82 -5.15 -20.36 -6.59
N TYR A 83 -3.98 -20.68 -7.13
CA TYR A 83 -3.19 -21.85 -6.73
C TYR A 83 -2.13 -21.51 -5.68
N GLN A 84 -2.02 -20.24 -5.26
CA GLN A 84 -1.06 -19.83 -4.24
C GLN A 84 -1.65 -20.05 -2.84
N ASN A 85 -0.92 -20.74 -1.97
CA ASN A 85 -1.34 -21.08 -0.60
C ASN A 85 -1.09 -19.95 0.43
N GLY A 86 -1.21 -18.69 0.02
CA GLY A 86 -1.00 -17.53 0.89
C GLY A 86 -2.29 -16.80 1.25
N TYR A 87 -2.23 -15.91 2.24
CA TYR A 87 -3.39 -15.13 2.68
C TYR A 87 -3.71 -13.93 1.76
N GLN A 88 -2.83 -13.58 0.82
CA GLN A 88 -2.88 -12.33 0.06
C GLN A 88 -4.17 -12.18 -0.75
N ARG A 89 -4.68 -13.26 -1.36
CA ARG A 89 -5.95 -13.22 -2.10
C ARG A 89 -7.14 -12.91 -1.19
N THR A 90 -7.17 -13.50 0.00
CA THR A 90 -8.19 -13.26 1.03
C THR A 90 -8.08 -11.82 1.52
N LEU A 91 -6.87 -11.40 1.90
CA LEU A 91 -6.60 -10.04 2.37
C LEU A 91 -7.01 -8.99 1.33
N TYR A 92 -6.66 -9.17 0.05
CA TYR A 92 -7.11 -8.29 -1.02
C TYR A 92 -8.64 -8.15 -1.03
N SER A 93 -9.34 -9.28 -1.02
CA SER A 93 -10.81 -9.31 -1.07
C SER A 93 -11.44 -8.60 0.13
N ASP A 94 -10.90 -8.82 1.32
CA ASP A 94 -11.43 -8.22 2.56
C ASP A 94 -11.09 -6.73 2.68
N LEU A 95 -9.96 -6.28 2.15
CA LEU A 95 -9.65 -4.85 2.07
C LEU A 95 -10.56 -4.12 1.07
N ILE A 96 -10.87 -4.72 -0.09
CA ILE A 96 -11.84 -4.13 -1.02
C ILE A 96 -13.23 -4.03 -0.38
N ARG A 97 -13.69 -5.09 0.31
CA ARG A 97 -14.95 -5.04 1.07
C ARG A 97 -14.93 -3.94 2.14
N PHE A 98 -13.86 -3.86 2.91
CA PHE A 98 -13.70 -2.81 3.92
C PHE A 98 -13.79 -1.40 3.30
N LEU A 99 -13.13 -1.17 2.17
CA LEU A 99 -13.20 0.09 1.43
C LEU A 99 -14.62 0.43 0.96
N THR A 100 -15.43 -0.57 0.56
CA THR A 100 -16.83 -0.31 0.19
C THR A 100 -17.71 0.08 1.37
N LEU A 101 -17.39 -0.37 2.59
CA LEU A 101 -18.17 -0.07 3.79
C LEU A 101 -17.87 1.34 4.34
N ILE A 102 -16.61 1.78 4.28
CA ILE A 102 -16.20 3.08 4.85
C ILE A 102 -16.42 4.26 3.90
N ASN A 103 -16.77 4.00 2.64
CA ASN A 103 -17.11 5.01 1.64
C ASN A 103 -18.63 5.18 1.45
N GLY A 104 -19.44 4.37 2.15
CA GLY A 104 -20.90 4.52 2.24
C GLY A 104 -21.34 5.49 3.32
#